data_AF-A0A518UC44-F1
#
_entry.id   AF-A0A518UC44-F1
#
_cell.length_a   1.000
_cell.length_b   1.000
_cell.length_c   1.000
_cell.angle_alpha   90.00
_cell.angle_beta   90.00
_cell.angle_gamma   90.00
#
_symmetry.space_group_name_H-M   'P 1'
#
loop_
_entity.id
_entity.type
_entity.pdbx_description
1 polymer ?
#
loop_
_entity_poly.entity_id
_entity_poly.type
_entity_poly.pdbx_seq_one_letter_code
_entity_poly.pdbx_strand_id
1 'polypeptide(L)'
;MDISAVSLRDGVLLIASLFAVYFVFQVLRLKKMTAARKRSAALSRDESEQATSVAFNEPFGAAARSKVRDDEASAAPAESTQRRFEEQMQRFGMESEFQRMQQELIGMRRELATLREDLDRLNAARSVSPLYSEAMSLAERGHDAAGIAGRCGISIAEAELVAALARNRGEFRDIEETEDMYGRQEPTDDQRAA
;
A
#
# COMPACT_ATOMS: atom_id res chain seq x y z
N MET A 1 2.45 44.76 -1.23
CA MET A 1 2.05 43.37 -1.55
C MET A 1 2.05 42.63 -0.24
N ASP A 2 0.91 42.63 0.42
CA ASP A 2 0.75 42.14 1.78
C ASP A 2 0.65 40.61 1.76
N ILE A 3 1.77 39.95 2.07
CA ILE A 3 1.90 38.49 2.03
C ILE A 3 1.21 37.85 3.27
N SER A 4 0.81 38.66 4.25
CA SER A 4 0.32 38.21 5.56
C SER A 4 -1.21 38.01 5.64
N ALA A 5 -1.97 38.36 4.59
CA ALA A 5 -3.42 38.14 4.51
C ALA A 5 -3.81 36.89 3.69
N VAL A 6 -2.83 36.17 3.14
CA VAL A 6 -3.07 34.90 2.44
C VAL A 6 -3.46 33.88 3.49
N SER A 7 -4.75 33.58 3.55
CA SER A 7 -5.29 32.55 4.44
C SER A 7 -4.55 31.23 4.16
N LEU A 8 -4.29 30.42 5.19
CA LEU A 8 -3.66 29.10 5.03
C LEU A 8 -4.35 28.26 3.92
N ARG A 9 -5.66 28.46 3.75
CA ARG A 9 -6.47 27.90 2.67
C ARG A 9 -6.01 28.35 1.29
N ASP A 10 -5.75 29.64 1.08
CA ASP A 10 -5.23 30.15 -0.20
C ASP A 10 -3.82 29.64 -0.50
N GLY A 11 -2.98 29.49 0.53
CA GLY A 11 -1.67 28.85 0.39
C GLY A 11 -1.78 27.39 -0.05
N VAL A 12 -2.67 26.63 0.59
CA VAL A 12 -2.94 25.23 0.22
C VAL A 12 -3.50 25.13 -1.20
N LEU A 13 -4.41 26.02 -1.60
CA LEU A 13 -4.98 26.04 -2.96
C LEU A 13 -3.94 26.38 -4.03
N LEU A 14 -3.03 27.31 -3.76
CA LEU A 14 -1.93 27.62 -4.69
C LEU A 14 -0.98 26.43 -4.88
N ILE A 15 -0.62 25.75 -3.78
CA ILE A 15 0.24 24.56 -3.84
C ILE A 15 -0.47 23.43 -4.60
N ALA A 16 -1.73 23.15 -4.28
CA ALA A 16 -2.52 22.13 -4.96
C ALA A 16 -2.67 22.40 -6.47
N SER A 17 -2.94 23.66 -6.85
CA SER A 17 -3.00 24.11 -8.24
C SER A 17 -1.67 23.88 -8.98
N LEU A 18 -0.54 24.24 -8.35
CA LEU A 18 0.79 24.01 -8.92
C LEU A 18 1.04 22.52 -9.18
N PHE A 19 0.71 21.65 -8.23
CA PHE A 19 0.83 20.20 -8.39
C PHE A 19 -0.09 19.66 -9.49
N ALA A 20 -1.32 20.15 -9.59
CA ALA A 20 -2.25 19.74 -10.65
C ALA A 20 -1.70 20.09 -12.04
N VAL A 21 -1.20 21.32 -12.22
CA VAL A 21 -0.58 21.76 -13.48
C VAL A 21 0.67 20.92 -13.79
N TYR A 22 1.52 20.68 -12.79
CA TYR A 22 2.71 19.84 -12.95
C TYR A 22 2.35 18.41 -13.35
N PHE A 23 1.33 17.81 -12.73
CA PHE A 23 0.89 16.46 -13.02
C PHE A 23 0.33 16.33 -14.44
N VAL A 24 -0.48 17.31 -14.87
CA VAL A 24 -0.95 17.38 -16.26
C VAL A 24 0.22 17.48 -17.24
N PHE A 25 1.22 18.31 -16.94
CA PHE A 25 2.44 18.41 -17.75
C PHE A 25 3.23 17.09 -17.79
N GLN A 26 3.38 16.40 -16.65
CA GLN A 26 4.05 15.10 -16.53
C GLN A 26 3.36 14.04 -17.41
N VAL A 27 2.02 13.95 -17.33
CA VAL A 27 1.21 13.02 -18.14
C VAL A 27 1.29 13.36 -19.62
N LEU A 28 1.27 14.64 -20.00
CA LEU A 28 1.45 15.07 -21.39
C LEU A 28 2.86 14.74 -21.91
N ARG A 29 3.89 14.91 -21.08
CA ARG A 29 5.27 14.54 -21.42
C ARG A 29 5.39 13.03 -21.64
N LEU A 30 4.80 12.22 -20.77
CA LEU A 30 4.76 10.76 -20.90
C LEU A 30 3.98 10.32 -22.15
N LYS A 31 2.84 10.95 -22.44
CA LYS A 31 2.06 10.72 -23.66
C LYS A 31 2.83 11.12 -24.92
N LYS A 32 3.59 12.21 -24.89
CA LYS A 32 4.44 12.63 -26.02
C LYS A 32 5.59 11.67 -26.26
N MET A 33 6.24 11.17 -25.20
CA MET A 33 7.32 10.17 -25.33
C MET A 33 6.79 8.80 -25.80
N THR A 34 5.63 8.37 -25.32
CA THR A 34 5.00 7.13 -25.80
C THR A 34 4.42 7.26 -27.21
N ALA A 35 3.92 8.43 -27.60
CA ALA A 35 3.49 8.72 -28.96
C ALA A 35 4.68 8.77 -29.94
N ALA A 36 5.82 9.33 -29.53
CA ALA A 36 7.06 9.27 -30.32
C ALA A 36 7.53 7.82 -30.52
N ARG A 37 7.47 6.99 -29.48
CA ARG A 37 7.82 5.56 -29.55
C ARG A 37 6.85 4.75 -30.42
N LYS A 38 5.55 5.08 -30.40
CA LYS A 38 4.55 4.47 -31.30
C LYS A 38 4.78 4.84 -32.77
N ARG A 39 5.23 6.07 -33.06
CA ARG A 39 5.60 6.47 -34.43
C ARG A 39 6.83 5.71 -34.92
N SER A 40 7.85 5.54 -34.08
CA SER A 40 9.02 4.73 -34.42
C SER A 40 8.68 3.24 -34.64
N ALA A 41 7.75 2.69 -33.84
CA ALA A 41 7.30 1.30 -34.01
C ALA A 41 6.41 1.08 -35.25
N ALA A 42 5.71 2.12 -35.72
CA ALA A 42 4.93 2.05 -36.96
C ALA A 42 5.82 2.02 -38.22
N LEU A 43 6.95 2.73 -38.20
CA LEU A 43 7.94 2.67 -39.29
C LEU A 43 8.66 1.31 -39.38
N SER A 44 8.85 0.60 -38.25
CA SER A 44 9.49 -0.72 -38.24
C SER A 44 8.56 -1.89 -38.63
N ARG A 45 7.24 -1.66 -38.74
CA ARG A 45 6.28 -2.71 -39.09
C ARG A 45 6.17 -2.92 -40.61
N ASP A 46 6.54 -1.93 -41.41
CA ASP A 46 6.48 -1.98 -42.87
C ASP A 46 7.63 -2.82 -43.48
N GLU A 47 8.72 -3.04 -42.71
CA GLU A 47 9.90 -3.79 -43.17
C GLU A 47 9.77 -5.32 -43.00
N SER A 48 8.74 -5.80 -42.29
CA SER A 48 8.62 -7.21 -41.87
C SER A 48 7.58 -8.03 -42.64
N GLU A 49 6.89 -7.44 -43.63
CA GLU A 49 5.85 -8.14 -44.42
C GLU A 49 6.37 -8.94 -45.63
N GLN A 50 7.68 -8.99 -45.91
CA GLN A 50 8.19 -9.54 -47.18
C GLN A 50 8.94 -10.89 -47.15
N ALA A 51 8.95 -11.63 -46.04
CA ALA A 51 9.75 -12.86 -45.98
C ALA A 51 9.06 -14.04 -45.30
N THR A 52 7.91 -14.51 -45.80
CA THR A 52 7.49 -15.92 -45.55
C THR A 52 6.46 -16.44 -46.56
N SER A 53 6.89 -17.09 -47.63
CA SER A 53 6.06 -18.08 -48.35
C SER A 53 6.87 -18.95 -49.32
N VAL A 54 7.28 -20.15 -48.90
CA VAL A 54 7.29 -21.33 -49.78
C VAL A 54 6.95 -22.55 -48.93
N ALA A 55 5.78 -23.12 -49.21
CA ALA A 55 5.27 -24.37 -48.67
C ALA A 55 5.69 -25.55 -49.56
N PHE A 56 5.89 -26.75 -48.99
CA PHE A 56 5.45 -28.01 -49.61
C PHE A 56 5.53 -29.18 -48.62
N ASN A 57 4.47 -29.98 -48.50
CA ASN A 57 4.37 -31.17 -47.64
C ASN A 57 3.87 -32.36 -48.49
N GLU A 58 4.67 -33.46 -48.53
CA GLU A 58 4.39 -34.93 -48.67
C GLU A 58 3.27 -35.46 -49.63
N PRO A 59 3.10 -36.79 -49.91
CA PRO A 59 3.90 -38.01 -49.63
C PRO A 59 4.05 -38.97 -50.85
N PHE A 60 4.94 -39.98 -50.81
CA PHE A 60 4.67 -41.39 -51.24
C PHE A 60 5.94 -42.26 -51.24
N GLY A 61 5.85 -43.47 -50.68
CA GLY A 61 6.90 -44.50 -50.87
C GLY A 61 6.79 -45.69 -49.92
N ALA A 62 5.89 -46.61 -50.22
CA ALA A 62 5.78 -47.90 -49.55
C ALA A 62 6.99 -48.81 -49.82
N ALA A 63 7.48 -49.53 -48.80
CA ALA A 63 7.72 -50.99 -48.85
C ALA A 63 8.43 -51.53 -47.58
N ALA A 64 7.69 -52.37 -46.85
CA ALA A 64 8.09 -53.63 -46.21
C ALA A 64 9.46 -53.77 -45.53
N ARG A 65 9.46 -54.06 -44.21
CA ARG A 65 9.92 -55.38 -43.69
C ARG A 65 9.54 -55.59 -42.22
N SER A 66 9.06 -56.78 -41.94
CA SER A 66 8.70 -57.37 -40.64
C SER A 66 9.71 -57.18 -39.51
N LYS A 67 9.22 -56.85 -38.32
CA LYS A 67 9.71 -57.40 -37.04
C LYS A 67 8.53 -57.49 -36.07
N VAL A 68 8.08 -58.72 -35.82
CA VAL A 68 7.45 -59.07 -34.54
C VAL A 68 8.58 -59.04 -33.51
N ARG A 69 8.42 -58.18 -32.50
CA ARG A 69 9.13 -58.29 -31.23
C ARG A 69 8.31 -57.52 -30.21
N ASP A 70 7.71 -58.27 -29.31
CA ASP A 70 7.20 -57.78 -28.04
C ASP A 70 8.28 -56.91 -27.39
N ASP A 71 7.94 -55.67 -27.05
CA ASP A 71 8.65 -54.82 -26.10
C ASP A 71 7.71 -53.64 -25.74
N GLU A 72 6.57 -53.97 -25.16
CA GLU A 72 5.78 -53.03 -24.36
C GLU A 72 6.48 -52.83 -23.01
N ALA A 73 7.54 -52.00 -22.99
CA ALA A 73 8.11 -51.43 -21.77
C ALA A 73 9.36 -50.56 -22.07
N SER A 74 9.20 -49.35 -22.62
CA SER A 74 10.23 -48.31 -22.42
C SER A 74 9.78 -46.90 -22.83
N ALA A 75 8.79 -46.35 -22.12
CA ALA A 75 8.50 -44.90 -22.19
C ALA A 75 8.01 -44.29 -20.86
N ALA A 76 7.79 -45.10 -19.82
CA ALA A 76 7.19 -44.66 -18.55
C ALA A 76 8.12 -44.03 -17.47
N PRO A 77 9.47 -44.15 -17.47
CA PRO A 77 10.29 -43.59 -16.39
C PRO A 77 10.65 -42.11 -16.58
N ALA A 78 10.67 -41.59 -17.82
CA ALA A 78 11.08 -40.21 -18.09
C ALA A 78 9.98 -39.18 -17.76
N GLU A 79 8.70 -39.50 -18.00
CA GLU A 79 7.60 -38.59 -17.67
C GLU A 79 7.34 -38.52 -16.15
N SER A 80 7.59 -39.61 -15.42
CA SER A 80 7.40 -39.65 -13.96
C SER A 80 8.50 -38.94 -13.18
N THR A 81 9.75 -38.93 -13.69
CA THR A 81 10.84 -38.13 -13.13
C THR A 81 10.67 -36.64 -13.46
N GLN A 82 10.23 -36.31 -14.68
CA GLN A 82 9.90 -34.94 -15.08
C GLN A 82 8.82 -34.33 -14.17
N ARG A 83 7.71 -35.06 -13.93
CA ARG A 83 6.63 -34.62 -13.03
C ARG A 83 7.10 -34.45 -11.58
N ARG A 84 7.93 -35.36 -11.06
CA ARG A 84 8.52 -35.22 -9.71
C ARG A 84 9.45 -34.01 -9.59
N PHE A 85 10.18 -33.69 -10.65
CA PHE A 85 11.06 -32.52 -10.69
C PHE A 85 10.24 -31.22 -10.75
N GLU A 86 9.16 -31.19 -11.53
CA GLU A 86 8.22 -30.07 -11.57
C GLU A 86 7.55 -29.84 -10.22
N GLU A 87 7.07 -30.91 -9.55
CA GLU A 87 6.52 -30.82 -8.19
C GLU A 87 7.55 -30.31 -7.16
N GLN A 88 8.81 -30.74 -7.26
CA GLN A 88 9.88 -30.22 -6.40
C GLN A 88 10.16 -28.74 -6.69
N MET A 89 10.24 -28.34 -7.95
CA MET A 89 10.47 -26.94 -8.33
C MET A 89 9.32 -26.03 -7.87
N GLN A 90 8.07 -26.50 -7.93
CA GLN A 90 6.92 -25.77 -7.38
C GLN A 90 7.02 -25.62 -5.85
N ARG A 91 7.42 -26.67 -5.12
CA ARG A 91 7.64 -26.60 -3.66
C ARG A 91 8.75 -25.63 -3.30
N PHE A 92 9.89 -25.68 -3.99
CA PHE A 92 10.99 -24.73 -3.80
C PHE A 92 10.58 -23.29 -4.15
N GLY A 93 9.76 -23.10 -5.19
CA GLY A 93 9.19 -21.80 -5.54
C GLY A 93 8.37 -21.23 -4.38
N MET A 94 7.42 -21.99 -3.85
CA MET A 94 6.59 -21.58 -2.71
C MET A 94 7.41 -21.29 -1.46
N GLU A 95 8.41 -22.13 -1.15
CA GLU A 95 9.32 -21.90 -0.01
C GLU A 95 10.13 -20.62 -0.18
N SER A 96 10.60 -20.33 -1.40
CA SER A 96 11.36 -19.11 -1.70
C SER A 96 10.49 -17.85 -1.58
N GLU A 97 9.23 -17.92 -2.02
CA GLU A 97 8.27 -16.82 -1.87
C GLU A 97 7.93 -16.58 -0.40
N PHE A 98 7.75 -17.64 0.38
CA PHE A 98 7.52 -17.54 1.82
C PHE A 98 8.72 -16.90 2.54
N GLN A 99 9.94 -17.33 2.21
CA GLN A 99 11.15 -16.72 2.77
C GLN A 99 11.27 -15.24 2.38
N ARG A 100 10.92 -14.89 1.15
CA ARG A 100 10.91 -13.50 0.69
C ARG A 100 9.90 -12.66 1.48
N MET A 101 8.67 -13.14 1.65
CA MET A 101 7.65 -12.44 2.45
C MET A 101 8.09 -12.28 3.91
N GLN A 102 8.72 -13.31 4.50
CA GLN A 102 9.28 -13.20 5.85
C GLN A 102 10.37 -12.13 5.94
N GLN A 103 11.27 -12.05 4.96
CA GLN A 103 12.29 -11.01 4.92
C GLN A 103 11.67 -9.61 4.80
N GLU A 104 10.65 -9.45 3.96
CA GLU A 104 9.91 -8.20 3.82
C GLU A 104 9.22 -7.80 5.14
N LEU A 105 8.57 -8.74 5.84
CA LEU A 105 7.97 -8.49 7.17
C LEU A 105 9.00 -8.09 8.22
N ILE A 106 10.15 -8.76 8.24
CA ILE A 106 11.25 -8.40 9.16
C ILE A 106 11.77 -7.00 8.82
N GLY A 107 11.88 -6.65 7.53
CA GLY A 107 12.23 -5.30 7.06
C GLY A 107 11.27 -4.24 7.59
N MET A 108 9.97 -4.43 7.33
CA MET A 108 8.93 -3.50 7.81
C MET A 108 8.92 -3.37 9.33
N ARG A 109 9.09 -4.47 10.08
CA ARG A 109 9.17 -4.41 11.55
C ARG A 109 10.38 -3.62 12.04
N ARG A 110 11.52 -3.70 11.35
CA ARG A 110 12.69 -2.88 11.67
C ARG A 110 12.42 -1.40 11.41
N GLU A 111 11.83 -1.07 10.26
CA GLU A 111 11.46 0.31 9.94
C GLU A 111 10.45 0.90 10.93
N LEU A 112 9.47 0.11 11.37
CA LEU A 112 8.55 0.51 12.44
C LEU A 112 9.27 0.73 13.77
N ALA A 113 10.23 -0.12 14.11
CA ALA A 113 11.02 0.06 15.33
C ALA A 113 11.85 1.34 15.29
N THR A 114 12.50 1.64 14.15
CA THR A 114 13.25 2.89 13.98
C THR A 114 12.35 4.11 14.03
N LEU A 115 11.19 4.05 13.37
CA LEU A 115 10.24 5.17 13.38
C LEU A 115 9.67 5.42 14.77
N ARG A 116 9.41 4.35 15.54
CA ARG A 116 8.98 4.45 16.94
C ARG A 116 10.06 5.08 17.81
N GLU A 117 11.33 4.71 17.64
CA GLU A 117 12.44 5.33 18.36
C GLU A 117 12.57 6.82 18.00
N ASP A 118 12.42 7.18 16.73
CA ASP A 118 12.44 8.59 16.28
C ASP A 118 11.27 9.38 16.88
N LEU A 119 10.08 8.80 16.95
CA LEU A 119 8.93 9.42 17.62
C LEU A 119 9.18 9.58 19.13
N ASP A 120 9.76 8.58 19.79
CA ASP A 120 10.11 8.67 21.21
C ASP A 120 11.17 9.75 21.46
N ARG A 121 12.18 9.86 20.58
CA ARG A 121 13.16 10.95 20.60
C ARG A 121 12.52 12.31 20.37
N LEU A 122 11.62 12.42 19.39
CA LEU A 122 10.90 13.66 19.13
C LEU A 122 9.98 14.02 20.28
N ASN A 123 9.33 13.06 20.93
CA ASN A 123 8.52 13.31 22.12
C ASN A 123 9.37 13.71 23.32
N ALA A 124 10.53 13.08 23.51
CA ALA A 124 11.49 13.47 24.55
C ALA A 124 12.07 14.88 24.30
N ALA A 125 12.42 15.18 23.04
CA ALA A 125 12.89 16.49 22.63
C ALA A 125 11.79 17.56 22.65
N ARG A 126 10.54 17.17 22.34
CA ARG A 126 9.35 18.03 22.38
C ARG A 126 8.83 18.21 23.80
N SER A 127 9.31 17.43 24.78
CA SER A 127 8.90 17.39 26.20
C SER A 127 8.06 18.61 26.55
N VAL A 128 6.76 18.49 26.24
CA VAL A 128 5.77 19.48 26.62
C VAL A 128 5.87 19.45 28.13
N SER A 129 6.35 20.55 28.73
CA SER A 129 6.80 20.61 30.13
C SER A 129 5.97 19.68 31.02
N PRO A 130 6.57 18.89 31.93
CA PRO A 130 5.82 17.97 32.80
C PRO A 130 4.66 18.65 33.55
N LEU A 131 4.73 19.97 33.73
CA LEU A 131 3.63 20.80 34.25
C LEU A 131 2.37 20.80 33.36
N TYR A 132 2.56 20.83 32.03
CA TYR A 132 1.47 20.82 31.07
C TYR A 132 0.83 19.44 30.92
N SER A 133 1.61 18.36 31.00
CA SER A 133 1.05 17.00 31.01
C SER A 133 0.24 16.74 32.27
N GLU A 134 0.69 17.25 33.42
CA GLU A 134 -0.09 17.22 34.66
C GLU A 134 -1.39 18.02 34.53
N ALA A 135 -1.31 19.26 34.02
CA ALA A 135 -2.48 20.11 33.77
C ALA A 135 -3.50 19.46 32.82
N MET A 136 -3.01 18.81 31.76
CA MET A 136 -3.83 18.02 30.83
C MET A 136 -4.54 16.87 31.52
N SER A 137 -3.83 16.08 32.35
CA SER A 137 -4.44 14.98 33.10
C SER A 137 -5.53 15.46 34.07
N LEU A 138 -5.38 16.66 34.64
CA LEU A 138 -6.37 17.27 35.51
C LEU A 138 -7.58 17.76 34.72
N ALA A 139 -7.37 18.32 33.55
CA ALA A 139 -8.45 18.71 32.65
C ALA A 139 -9.25 17.51 32.13
N GLU A 140 -8.59 16.40 31.78
CA GLU A 140 -9.25 15.14 31.39
C GLU A 140 -10.08 14.55 32.54
N ARG A 141 -9.65 14.75 33.79
CA ARG A 141 -10.42 14.40 35.00
C ARG A 141 -11.58 15.37 35.32
N GLY A 142 -11.77 16.42 34.51
CA GLY A 142 -12.87 17.37 34.67
C GLY A 142 -12.63 18.47 35.72
N HIS A 143 -11.39 18.73 36.10
CA HIS A 143 -11.10 19.88 36.97
C HIS A 143 -11.35 21.22 36.26
N ASP A 144 -11.81 22.23 37.02
CA ASP A 144 -11.98 23.58 36.50
C ASP A 144 -10.65 24.29 36.25
N ALA A 145 -10.69 25.35 35.44
CA ALA A 145 -9.50 26.10 35.07
C ALA A 145 -8.81 26.75 36.28
N ALA A 146 -9.58 27.24 37.26
CA ALA A 146 -9.01 27.84 38.47
C ALA A 146 -8.25 26.81 39.33
N GLY A 147 -8.80 25.61 39.48
CA GLY A 147 -8.16 24.51 40.19
C GLY A 147 -6.94 23.96 39.48
N ILE A 148 -6.93 23.93 38.14
CA ILE A 148 -5.76 23.56 37.35
C ILE A 148 -4.65 24.62 37.50
N ALA A 149 -4.98 25.90 37.33
CA ALA A 149 -4.05 27.00 37.51
C ALA A 149 -3.38 26.98 38.89
N GLY A 150 -4.16 26.79 39.95
CA GLY A 150 -3.66 26.73 41.33
C GLY A 150 -2.76 25.53 41.62
N ARG A 151 -3.01 24.36 41.02
CA ARG A 151 -2.20 23.15 41.25
C ARG A 151 -0.92 23.11 40.40
N CYS A 152 -1.01 23.52 39.14
CA CYS A 152 0.11 23.43 38.21
C CYS A 152 0.95 24.72 38.16
N GLY A 153 0.53 25.78 38.86
CA GLY A 153 1.26 27.06 38.89
C GLY A 153 1.25 27.82 37.57
N ILE A 154 0.23 27.58 36.73
CA ILE A 154 0.05 28.23 35.42
C ILE A 154 -1.02 29.32 35.48
N SER A 155 -1.07 30.17 34.46
CA SER A 155 -2.08 31.24 34.41
C SER A 155 -3.50 30.67 34.21
N ILE A 156 -4.53 31.42 34.65
CA ILE A 156 -5.94 31.02 34.44
C ILE A 156 -6.24 30.87 32.94
N ALA A 157 -5.75 31.79 32.11
CA ALA A 157 -5.94 31.73 30.66
C ALA A 157 -5.29 30.47 30.03
N GLU A 158 -4.11 30.07 30.52
CA GLU A 158 -3.44 28.85 30.08
C GLU A 158 -4.21 27.59 30.53
N ALA A 159 -4.74 27.60 31.75
CA ALA A 159 -5.59 26.53 32.26
C ALA A 159 -6.93 26.42 31.50
N GLU A 160 -7.53 27.53 31.09
CA GLU A 160 -8.73 27.54 30.24
C GLU A 160 -8.46 26.94 28.87
N LEU A 161 -7.31 27.26 28.27
CA LEU A 161 -6.87 26.65 27.01
C LEU A 161 -6.68 25.13 27.15
N VAL A 162 -6.00 24.68 28.21
CA VAL A 162 -5.81 23.25 28.51
C VAL A 162 -7.17 22.55 28.68
N ALA A 163 -8.08 23.15 29.44
CA ALA A 163 -9.42 22.61 29.67
C ALA A 163 -10.25 22.54 28.37
N ALA A 164 -10.15 23.54 27.50
CA ALA A 164 -10.81 23.54 26.20
C ALA A 164 -10.25 22.45 25.27
N LEU A 165 -8.93 22.29 25.25
CA LEU A 165 -8.26 21.30 24.42
C LEU A 165 -8.57 19.87 24.88
N ALA A 166 -8.62 19.61 26.20
CA ALA A 166 -9.01 18.32 26.76
C ALA A 166 -10.47 17.95 26.43
N ARG A 167 -11.41 18.91 26.50
CA ARG A 167 -12.82 18.69 26.11
C ARG A 167 -12.96 18.33 24.64
N ASN A 168 -12.29 19.08 23.76
CA ASN A 168 -12.31 18.82 22.32
C ASN A 168 -11.77 17.41 22.00
N ARG A 169 -10.69 16.98 22.65
CA ARG A 169 -10.14 15.63 22.49
C ARG A 169 -11.10 14.53 22.97
N GLY A 170 -11.86 14.79 24.04
CA GLY A 170 -12.93 13.90 24.51
C GLY A 170 -14.06 13.77 23.49
N GLU A 171 -14.54 14.89 22.95
CA GLU A 171 -15.58 14.92 21.91
C GLU A 171 -15.19 14.11 20.66
N PHE A 172 -13.94 14.21 20.21
CA PHE A 172 -13.44 13.41 19.09
C PHE A 172 -13.39 11.90 19.41
N ARG A 173 -13.02 11.53 20.63
CA ARG A 173 -12.98 10.11 21.05
C ARG A 173 -14.38 9.51 21.16
N ASP A 174 -15.34 10.29 21.65
CA ASP A 174 -16.73 9.84 21.78
C ASP A 174 -17.37 9.62 20.39
N ILE A 175 -16.96 10.40 19.38
CA ILE A 175 -17.39 10.21 17.98
C ILE A 175 -16.84 8.89 17.41
N GLU A 176 -15.56 8.57 17.61
CA GLU A 176 -14.97 7.29 17.16
C GLU A 176 -15.70 6.08 17.80
N GLU A 177 -16.00 6.14 19.11
CA GLU A 177 -16.78 5.08 19.78
C GLU A 177 -18.20 4.94 19.20
N THR A 178 -18.85 6.03 18.79
CA THR A 178 -20.18 5.96 18.16
C THR A 178 -20.16 5.43 16.74
N GLU A 179 -19.10 5.69 15.96
CA GLU A 179 -18.95 5.14 14.61
C GLU A 179 -18.69 3.62 14.65
N ASP A 180 -17.89 3.15 15.61
CA ASP A 180 -17.66 1.72 15.84
C ASP A 180 -18.92 0.98 16.32
N MET A 181 -19.82 1.67 17.04
CA MET A 181 -21.08 1.09 17.52
C MET A 181 -22.14 0.93 16.42
N TYR A 182 -22.13 1.78 15.39
CA TYR A 182 -23.01 1.67 14.22
C TYR A 182 -22.46 0.80 13.09
N GLY A 183 -21.16 0.47 13.10
CA GLY A 183 -20.51 -0.39 12.10
C GLY A 183 -20.74 -1.90 12.26
N ARG A 184 -21.40 -2.35 13.34
CA ARG A 184 -21.69 -3.77 13.63
C ARG A 184 -23.18 -4.05 13.74
N GLN A 185 -23.95 -3.65 12.74
CA GLN A 185 -25.27 -4.24 12.48
C GLN A 185 -25.13 -5.17 11.28
N GLU A 186 -24.70 -6.42 11.55
CA GLU A 186 -24.94 -7.50 10.59
C GLU A 186 -26.45 -7.67 10.44
N PRO A 187 -26.98 -7.81 9.21
CA PRO A 187 -28.38 -8.13 9.01
C PRO A 187 -28.62 -9.53 9.61
N THR A 188 -29.44 -9.61 10.65
CA THR A 188 -29.91 -10.88 11.18
C THR A 188 -30.67 -11.62 10.08
N ASP A 189 -30.11 -12.72 9.60
CA ASP A 189 -30.66 -13.68 8.64
C ASP A 189 -31.91 -14.41 9.19
N ASP A 190 -32.98 -13.66 9.48
CA ASP A 190 -34.25 -14.21 9.99
C ASP A 190 -35.40 -14.12 8.97
N GLN A 191 -35.07 -13.96 7.68
CA GLN A 191 -36.06 -13.84 6.58
C GLN A 191 -35.96 -14.92 5.49
N ARG A 192 -35.45 -16.13 5.80
CA ARG A 192 -35.40 -17.24 4.81
C ARG A 192 -36.07 -18.55 5.25
N ALA A 193 -37.05 -18.48 6.14
CA ALA A 193 -37.94 -19.60 6.41
C ALA A 193 -39.40 -19.14 6.49
N ALA A 194 -40.00 -18.89 5.33
CA ALA A 194 -41.45 -18.88 5.13
C ALA A 194 -41.76 -19.33 3.71
#